data_AF-A0A1W9U3E3-F1
#
_entry.id   AF-A0A1W9U3E3-F1
#
_cell.length_a   1.000
_cell.length_b   1.000
_cell.length_c   1.000
_cell.angle_alpha   90.00
_cell.angle_beta   90.00
_cell.angle_gamma   90.00
#
_symmetry.space_group_name_H-M   'P 1'
#
loop_
_entity.id
_entity.type
_entity.pdbx_description
1 polymer ?
#
loop_
_entity_poly.entity_id
_entity_poly.type
_entity_poly.pdbx_seq_one_letter_code
_entity_poly.pdbx_strand_id
1 'polypeptide(L)' 'ISACTYGAIEFRETPQGKKAWVNPVLCKGDGLCNAKCPTNAIFLKHFTDEELLNQIDAAVPEVEVIQQFDAAVGDV' A
#
# COMPACT_ATOMS: atom_id res chain seq x y z
N ILE A 1 -9.30 10.58 -5.74
CA ILE A 1 -8.82 11.51 -6.79
C ILE A 1 -7.85 12.53 -6.22
N SER A 2 -8.24 13.36 -5.24
CA SER A 2 -7.40 14.43 -4.66
C SER A 2 -6.08 14.00 -4.01
N ALA A 3 -5.82 12.69 -3.89
CA ALA A 3 -4.55 12.16 -3.41
C ALA A 3 -3.40 12.40 -4.41
N CYS A 4 -3.67 12.44 -5.72
CA CYS A 4 -2.62 12.62 -6.73
C CYS A 4 -2.46 14.11 -7.07
N THR A 5 -1.28 14.67 -6.81
CA THR A 5 -0.95 16.07 -7.16
C THR A 5 -0.59 16.25 -8.62
N TYR A 6 -0.38 15.15 -9.36
CA TYR A 6 -0.03 15.14 -10.78
C TYR A 6 -1.24 15.02 -11.72
N GLY A 7 -2.46 14.94 -11.18
CA GLY A 7 -3.67 14.77 -12.00
C GLY A 7 -3.75 13.43 -12.72
N ALA A 8 -3.06 12.39 -12.23
CA ALA A 8 -3.02 11.09 -12.89
C ALA A 8 -4.25 10.21 -12.66
N ILE A 9 -5.21 10.61 -11.80
CA ILE A 9 -6.35 9.78 -11.41
C ILE A 9 -7.66 10.44 -11.86
N GLU A 10 -8.48 9.68 -12.58
CA GLU A 10 -9.83 10.08 -12.98
C GLU A 10 -10.83 8.95 -12.71
N PHE A 11 -12.13 9.28 -12.70
CA PHE A 11 -13.18 8.27 -12.68
C PHE A 11 -13.64 7.95 -14.10
N ARG A 12 -13.72 6.67 -14.44
CA ARG A 12 -14.26 6.18 -15.72
C ARG A 12 -15.48 5.29 -15.45
N GLU A 13 -16.42 5.31 -16.38
CA GLU A 13 -17.53 4.35 -16.37
C GLU A 13 -17.02 2.97 -16.79
N THR A 14 -17.41 1.95 -16.03
CA THR A 14 -17.13 0.54 -16.34
C THR A 14 -18.43 -0.26 -16.20
N PRO A 15 -18.49 -1.51 -16.70
CA PRO A 15 -19.64 -2.38 -16.49
C PRO A 15 -20.00 -2.60 -15.01
N GLN A 16 -19.06 -2.35 -14.09
CA GLN A 16 -19.22 -2.50 -12.64
C GLN A 16 -19.51 -1.15 -11.95
N GLY A 17 -19.90 -0.14 -12.73
CA GLY A 17 -20.11 1.24 -12.30
C GLY A 17 -18.86 2.11 -12.43
N LYS A 18 -18.92 3.30 -11.85
CA LYS A 18 -17.86 4.30 -11.92
C LYS A 18 -16.64 3.87 -11.10
N LYS A 19 -15.49 3.66 -11.74
CA LYS A 19 -14.23 3.21 -11.09
C LYS A 19 -13.11 4.21 -11.31
N ALA A 20 -12.20 4.30 -10.32
CA ALA A 20 -10.99 5.09 -10.47
C ALA A 20 -10.06 4.41 -11.50
N TRP A 21 -9.45 5.21 -12.37
CA TRP A 21 -8.46 4.78 -13.33
C TRP A 21 -7.24 5.69 -13.24
N VAL A 22 -6.05 5.11 -13.37
CA VAL A 22 -4.76 5.81 -13.27
C VAL A 22 -4.14 5.91 -14.65
N ASN A 23 -3.79 7.12 -15.07
CA ASN A 23 -3.03 7.36 -16.29
C ASN A 23 -1.55 7.04 -16.05
N PRO A 24 -1.00 5.97 -16.67
CA PRO A 24 0.40 5.59 -16.45
C PRO A 24 1.40 6.60 -17.02
N VAL A 25 0.98 7.44 -17.97
CA VAL A 25 1.85 8.48 -18.57
C VAL A 25 2.08 9.64 -17.59
N LEU A 26 1.08 9.97 -16.77
CA LEU A 26 1.16 11.07 -15.80
C LEU A 26 1.65 10.62 -14.43
N CYS A 27 1.40 9.35 -14.07
CA CYS A 27 1.75 8.80 -12.77
C CYS A 27 3.27 8.87 -12.50
N LYS A 28 3.66 9.38 -11.33
CA LYS A 28 5.07 9.46 -10.88
C LYS A 28 5.48 8.33 -9.94
N GLY A 29 4.53 7.51 -9.48
CA GLY A 29 4.80 6.34 -8.64
C GLY A 29 5.11 6.67 -7.18
N ASP A 30 4.54 7.73 -6.62
CA ASP A 30 4.76 8.13 -5.21
C ASP A 30 4.10 7.20 -4.17
N GLY A 31 3.03 6.49 -4.54
CA GLY A 31 2.30 5.58 -3.66
C GLY A 31 1.26 6.23 -2.73
N LEU A 32 0.95 7.52 -2.87
CA LEU A 32 -0.02 8.14 -1.96
C LEU A 32 -1.45 7.64 -2.21
N CYS A 33 -1.76 7.30 -3.47
CA CYS A 33 -3.11 6.89 -3.86
C CYS A 33 -3.48 5.46 -3.45
N ASN A 34 -2.55 4.49 -3.46
CA ASN A 34 -2.80 3.14 -2.93
C ASN A 34 -2.84 3.16 -1.41
N ALA A 35 -1.91 3.85 -0.74
CA ALA A 35 -1.90 3.96 0.72
C ALA A 35 -3.19 4.58 1.30
N LYS A 36 -3.83 5.50 0.57
CA LYS A 36 -5.07 6.17 1.00
C LYS A 36 -6.35 5.46 0.55
N CYS A 37 -6.28 4.45 -0.32
CA CYS A 37 -7.48 3.83 -0.87
C CYS A 37 -8.19 3.00 0.20
N PRO A 38 -9.42 3.34 0.62
CA PRO A 38 -10.09 2.63 1.71
C PRO A 38 -10.53 1.21 1.34
N THR A 39 -10.49 0.86 0.05
CA THR A 39 -10.90 -0.45 -0.48
C THR A 39 -9.72 -1.22 -1.07
N ASN A 40 -8.47 -0.74 -0.90
CA ASN A 40 -7.26 -1.37 -1.45
C ASN A 40 -7.36 -1.73 -2.95
N ALA A 41 -8.06 -0.91 -3.75
CA ALA A 41 -8.35 -1.21 -5.14
C ALA A 41 -7.26 -0.71 -6.12
N ILE A 42 -6.29 0.06 -5.63
CA ILE A 42 -5.20 0.65 -6.41
C ILE A 42 -3.90 0.07 -5.87
N PHE A 43 -2.98 -0.32 -6.75
CA PHE A 43 -1.69 -0.91 -6.39
C PHE A 43 -0.55 -0.10 -7.01
N LEU A 44 0.52 0.10 -6.27
CA LEU A 44 1.78 0.60 -6.80
C LEU A 44 2.61 -0.58 -7.30
N LYS A 45 3.10 -0.50 -8.54
CA LYS A 45 3.96 -1.54 -9.10
C LYS A 45 5.28 -1.62 -8.32
N HIS A 46 5.75 -2.83 -8.02
CA HIS A 46 7.00 -3.11 -7.31
C HIS A 46 7.03 -2.70 -5.82
N PHE A 47 5.89 -2.26 -5.29
CA PHE A 47 5.68 -1.94 -3.88
C PHE A 47 4.30 -2.49 -3.46
N THR A 48 4.05 -3.74 -3.82
CA THR A 48 2.86 -4.46 -3.38
C THR A 48 2.95 -4.78 -1.89
N ASP A 49 1.81 -5.01 -1.25
CA ASP A 49 1.77 -5.35 0.18
C ASP A 49 2.63 -6.59 0.49
N GLU A 50 2.60 -7.60 -0.38
CA GLU A 50 3.44 -8.80 -0.25
C GLU A 50 4.95 -8.47 -0.33
N GLU A 51 5.37 -7.67 -1.31
CA GLU A 51 6.77 -7.27 -1.44
C GLU A 51 7.24 -6.46 -0.22
N LEU A 52 6.39 -5.58 0.31
CA LEU A 52 6.69 -4.79 1.50
C LEU A 52 6.74 -5.63 2.77
N LEU A 53 5.79 -6.55 2.96
CA LEU A 53 5.79 -7.45 4.12
C LEU A 53 7.03 -8.36 4.10
N ASN A 54 7.38 -8.92 2.94
CA ASN A 54 8.61 -9.70 2.79
C ASN A 54 9.88 -8.88 3.13
N GLN A 55 9.91 -7.57 2.80
CA GLN A 55 11.01 -6.69 3.20
C GLN A 55 11.05 -6.47 4.72
N ILE A 56 9.88 -6.35 5.36
CA ILE A 56 9.79 -6.21 6.83
C ILE A 56 10.27 -7.49 7.50
N ASP A 57 9.78 -8.66 7.09
CA ASP A 57 10.14 -9.95 7.67
C ASP A 57 11.63 -10.25 7.50
N ALA A 58 12.22 -9.84 6.36
CA ALA A 58 13.65 -9.96 6.13
C ALA A 58 14.49 -9.00 6.99
N ALA A 59 13.96 -7.82 7.31
CA ALA A 59 14.66 -6.81 8.12
C ALA A 59 14.51 -7.06 9.63
N VAL A 60 13.38 -7.63 10.06
CA VAL A 60 13.05 -7.93 11.45
C VAL A 60 12.41 -9.31 11.53
N PRO A 61 13.22 -10.38 11.70
CA PRO A 61 12.70 -11.75 11.77
C PRO A 61 11.73 -11.93 12.94
N GLU A 62 10.68 -12.75 12.77
CA GLU A 62 9.64 -12.99 13.78
C GLU A 62 10.20 -13.36 15.17
N VAL A 63 11.32 -14.09 15.22
CA VAL A 63 11.98 -14.49 16.47
C VAL A 63 12.43 -13.27 17.28
N GLU A 64 12.94 -12.22 16.61
CA GLU A 64 13.35 -10.98 17.27
C GLU A 64 12.13 -10.14 17.71
N VAL A 65 11.04 -10.17 16.93
CA VAL A 65 9.79 -9.49 17.27
C VAL A 65 9.17 -10.08 18.53
N ILE A 66 9.06 -11.41 18.61
CA ILE A 66 8.49 -12.12 19.76
C ILE A 66 9.28 -11.81 21.03
N GLN A 67 10.62 -11.86 20.98
CA GLN A 67 11.48 -11.52 22.11
C GLN A 67 11.28 -10.09 22.62
N GLN A 68 11.08 -9.13 21.72
CA GLN A 68 10.81 -7.74 22.09
C GLN A 68 9.42 -7.57 22.71
N PHE A 69 8.42 -8.26 22.18
CA PHE A 69 7.07 -8.26 22.75
C PHE A 69 7.06 -8.89 24.14
N ASP A 70 7.62 -10.08 24.31
CA ASP A 70 7.74 -10.81 25.60
C ASP A 70 8.43 -9.94 26.66
N ALA A 71 9.55 -9.30 26.29
CA ALA A 71 10.26 -8.37 27.16
C ALA A 71 9.44 -7.11 27.53
N ALA A 72 8.59 -6.62 26.62
CA ALA A 72 7.79 -5.42 26.82
C ALA A 72 6.50 -5.68 27.62
N VAL A 73 5.90 -6.87 27.48
CA VAL A 73 4.69 -7.25 28.21
C VAL A 73 5.01 -7.88 29.57
N GLY A 74 6.26 -8.28 29.80
CA GLY A 74 6.73 -8.88 31.04
C GLY A 74 6.08 -10.23 31.25
N ASP A 75 6.75 -11.29 30.79
CA ASP A 75 6.27 -12.66 30.83
C ASP A 75 5.56 -13.04 32.14
N VAL A 76 4.44 -13.77 32.00
CA VAL A 76 3.97 -14.74 33.01
C VAL A 76 4.85 -15.98 32.92
#